data_AF-A0A9P4LMK2-F1
#
_entry.id   AF-A0A9P4LMK2-F1
#
_cell.length_a   1.000
_cell.length_b   1.000
_cell.length_c   1.000
_cell.angle_alpha   90.00
_cell.angle_beta   90.00
_cell.angle_gamma   90.00
#
_symmetry.space_group_name_H-M   'P 1'
#
loop_
_entity.id
_entity.type
_entity.pdbx_description
1 polymer ?
#
loop_
_entity_poly.entity_id
_entity_poly.type
_entity_poly.pdbx_seq_one_letter_code
_entity_poly.pdbx_strand_id
1 'polypeptide(L)'
;MESKSSGLANQALLDKIDQLRELNVQSIELTQLVVLGDQSSGKSSVLESLTGFSFPQAPGLCTQYATQISCRRELEEYVAVSIISQQGADAATED
;
A
#
# COMPACT_ATOMS: atom_id res chain seq x y z
N MET A 1 5.75 8.71 30.54
CA MET A 1 6.47 7.43 30.33
C MET A 1 5.66 6.65 29.31
N GLU A 2 5.86 6.92 28.02
CA GLU A 2 5.21 6.15 26.97
C GLU A 2 5.90 4.79 26.85
N SER A 3 5.16 3.75 27.23
CA SER A 3 5.53 2.37 27.01
C SER A 3 5.57 2.13 25.51
N LYS A 4 6.77 2.14 24.92
CA LYS A 4 7.01 1.68 23.56
C LYS A 4 6.61 0.20 23.51
N SER A 5 5.39 -0.08 23.04
CA SER A 5 4.92 -1.44 22.88
C SER A 5 5.85 -2.10 21.87
N SER A 6 6.70 -3.01 22.31
CA SER A 6 7.57 -3.81 21.47
C SER A 6 6.70 -4.72 20.60
N GLY A 7 6.17 -4.18 19.51
CA GLY A 7 5.58 -4.97 18.45
C GLY A 7 6.64 -5.90 17.85
N LEU A 8 6.22 -7.02 17.29
CA LEU A 8 7.10 -7.99 16.63
C LEU A 8 7.86 -7.40 15.43
N ALA A 9 7.43 -6.25 14.92
CA ALA A 9 8.02 -5.58 13.76
C ALA A 9 8.90 -4.37 14.17
N ASN A 10 10.06 -4.26 13.54
CA ASN A 10 10.94 -3.10 13.69
C ASN A 10 10.43 -1.97 12.78
N GLN A 11 9.74 -0.99 13.36
CA GLN A 11 9.19 0.16 12.62
C GLN A 11 10.24 0.87 11.76
N ALA A 12 11.44 1.10 12.31
CA ALA A 12 12.50 1.79 11.59
C ALA A 12 13.01 1.01 10.36
N LEU A 13 12.86 -0.32 10.33
CA LEU A 13 13.16 -1.13 9.16
C LEU A 13 12.06 -1.00 8.10
N LEU A 14 10.79 -1.05 8.51
CA LEU A 14 9.65 -0.89 7.61
C LEU A 14 9.65 0.49 6.95
N ASP A 15 9.96 1.55 7.73
CA ASP A 15 10.05 2.91 7.20
C ASP A 15 11.14 3.04 6.13
N LYS A 16 12.28 2.35 6.31
CA LYS A 16 13.35 2.32 5.29
C LYS A 16 12.94 1.57 4.04
N ILE A 17 12.20 0.46 4.17
CA ILE A 17 11.68 -0.28 3.02
C ILE A 17 10.73 0.61 2.21
N ASP A 18 9.87 1.37 2.88
CA ASP A 18 8.95 2.28 2.21
C ASP A 18 9.70 3.45 1.53
N GLN A 19 10.70 4.04 2.19
CA GLN A 19 11.55 5.08 1.61
C GLN A 19 12.30 4.60 0.36
N LEU A 20 12.87 3.39 0.39
CA LEU A 20 13.54 2.80 -0.78
C LEU A 20 12.55 2.59 -1.93
N ARG A 21 11.29 2.30 -1.62
CA ARG A 21 10.25 2.12 -2.62
C ARG A 21 9.84 3.42 -3.28
N GLU A 22 9.70 4.49 -2.51
CA GLU A 22 9.40 5.83 -3.04
C GLU A 22 10.47 6.35 -4.00
N LEU A 23 11.73 5.92 -3.80
CA LEU A 23 12.85 6.21 -4.69
C LEU A 23 12.84 5.38 -6.00
N ASN A 24 11.84 4.50 -6.21
CA ASN A 24 11.73 3.62 -7.38
C ASN A 24 13.02 2.81 -7.68
N VAL A 25 13.72 2.36 -6.63
CA VAL A 25 14.95 1.59 -6.78
C VAL A 25 14.61 0.21 -7.34
N GLN A 26 14.95 -0.05 -8.61
CA GLN A 26 14.73 -1.34 -9.26
C GLN A 26 15.85 -2.37 -8.99
N SER A 27 16.96 -1.95 -8.38
CA SER A 27 18.13 -2.81 -8.15
C SER A 27 18.02 -3.71 -6.92
N ILE A 28 16.97 -3.54 -6.10
CA ILE A 28 16.79 -4.26 -4.84
C ILE A 28 15.35 -4.78 -4.77
N GLU A 29 15.21 -6.09 -4.52
CA GLU A 29 13.91 -6.69 -4.22
C GLU A 29 13.47 -6.27 -2.81
N LEU A 30 12.42 -5.46 -2.73
CA LEU A 30 11.82 -5.05 -1.46
C LEU A 30 10.80 -6.09 -1.01
N THR A 31 10.80 -6.41 0.29
CA THR A 31 9.80 -7.33 0.86
C THR A 31 8.39 -6.80 0.66
N GLN A 32 7.52 -7.65 0.13
CA GLN A 32 6.12 -7.37 -0.15
C GLN A 32 5.26 -8.57 0.22
N LEU A 33 4.07 -8.31 0.76
CA LEU A 33 3.01 -9.30 0.90
C LEU A 33 1.98 -9.05 -0.19
N VAL A 34 1.72 -10.07 -1.02
CA VAL A 34 0.76 -9.98 -2.12
C VAL A 34 -0.44 -10.88 -1.80
N VAL A 35 -1.64 -10.31 -1.88
CA VAL A 35 -2.90 -11.05 -1.71
C VAL A 35 -3.40 -11.50 -3.07
N LEU A 36 -3.49 -12.81 -3.27
CA LEU A 36 -3.94 -13.45 -4.52
C LEU A 36 -5.17 -14.30 -4.26
N GLY A 37 -6.07 -14.40 -5.25
CA GLY A 37 -7.24 -15.27 -5.17
C GLY A 37 -8.33 -14.91 -6.18
N ASP A 38 -9.21 -15.88 -6.45
CA ASP A 38 -10.31 -15.77 -7.42
C ASP A 38 -11.31 -14.65 -7.07
N GLN A 39 -12.08 -14.15 -8.05
CA GLN A 39 -13.13 -13.17 -7.80
C GLN A 39 -14.07 -13.68 -6.69
N SER A 40 -14.49 -12.78 -5.80
CA SER A 40 -15.38 -13.11 -4.67
C SER A 40 -14.80 -14.05 -3.59
N SER A 41 -13.49 -14.33 -3.60
CA SER A 41 -12.83 -15.12 -2.54
C SER A 41 -12.61 -14.37 -1.21
N GLY A 42 -13.17 -13.17 -1.04
CA GLY A 42 -13.06 -12.40 0.21
C GLY A 42 -11.76 -11.60 0.39
N LYS A 43 -10.91 -11.46 -0.65
CA LYS A 43 -9.67 -10.65 -0.60
C LYS A 43 -9.90 -9.24 -0.03
N SER A 44 -10.90 -8.53 -0.57
CA SER A 44 -11.25 -7.19 -0.11
C SER A 44 -11.72 -7.21 1.33
N SER A 45 -12.54 -8.20 1.74
CA SER A 45 -13.01 -8.32 3.13
C SER A 45 -11.88 -8.56 4.15
N VAL A 46 -10.86 -9.35 3.77
CA VAL A 46 -9.65 -9.54 4.60
C VAL A 46 -8.87 -8.23 4.70
N LEU A 47 -8.69 -7.52 3.60
CA LEU A 47 -8.01 -6.23 3.59
C LEU A 47 -8.79 -5.17 4.38
N GLU A 48 -10.11 -5.13 4.29
CA GLU A 48 -10.99 -4.26 5.08
C GLU A 48 -10.79 -4.49 6.58
N SER A 49 -10.77 -5.77 6.99
CA SER A 49 -10.58 -6.15 8.38
C SER A 49 -9.19 -5.76 8.91
N LEU A 50 -8.17 -5.75 8.05
CA LEU A 50 -6.80 -5.39 8.40
C LEU A 50 -6.57 -3.86 8.41
N THR A 51 -7.17 -3.16 7.45
CA THR A 51 -6.92 -1.73 7.19
C THR A 51 -7.89 -0.81 7.92
N GLY A 52 -9.06 -1.32 8.30
CA GLY A 52 -10.10 -0.54 8.97
C GLY A 52 -10.94 0.35 8.04
N PHE A 53 -10.72 0.31 6.72
CA PHE A 53 -11.54 1.05 5.75
C PHE A 53 -12.20 0.12 4.73
N SER A 54 -13.37 0.52 4.25
CA SER A 54 -14.15 -0.23 3.26
C SER A 54 -13.55 -0.08 1.86
N PHE A 55 -13.43 -1.20 1.13
CA PHE A 55 -13.06 -1.20 -0.27
C PHE A 55 -14.33 -1.08 -1.12
N PRO A 56 -14.26 -0.57 -2.36
CA PRO A 56 -15.41 -0.54 -3.26
C PRO A 56 -15.95 -1.95 -3.53
N GLN A 57 -17.23 -2.18 -3.23
CA GLN A 57 -17.94 -3.43 -3.46
C GLN A 57 -19.16 -3.18 -4.36
N ALA A 58 -19.11 -3.63 -5.62
CA ALA A 58 -20.28 -3.72 -6.49
C ALA A 58 -20.05 -4.79 -7.58
N PRO A 59 -21.10 -5.28 -8.24
CA PRO A 59 -20.95 -6.17 -9.39
C PRO A 59 -20.05 -5.52 -10.46
N GLY A 60 -18.96 -6.18 -10.83
CA GLY A 60 -17.97 -5.65 -11.78
C GLY A 60 -16.94 -4.68 -11.19
N LEU A 61 -17.05 -4.28 -9.91
CA LEU A 61 -15.99 -3.56 -9.21
C LEU A 61 -15.04 -4.57 -8.56
N CYS A 62 -13.82 -4.63 -9.06
CA CYS A 62 -12.67 -5.29 -8.46
C CYS A 62 -11.48 -4.33 -8.43
N THR A 63 -10.40 -4.71 -7.76
CA THR A 63 -9.13 -3.97 -7.80
C THR A 63 -8.57 -4.01 -9.22
N GLN A 64 -8.87 -2.99 -10.04
CA GLN A 64 -8.43 -2.91 -11.44
C GLN A 64 -6.96 -2.48 -11.57
N TYR A 65 -6.48 -1.71 -10.60
CA TYR A 65 -5.10 -1.23 -10.54
C TYR A 65 -4.43 -1.75 -9.27
N ALA A 66 -3.16 -2.12 -9.38
CA ALA A 66 -2.36 -2.52 -8.23
C ALA A 66 -2.40 -1.41 -7.18
N THR A 67 -3.01 -1.73 -6.04
CA THR A 67 -3.17 -0.79 -4.93
C THR A 67 -2.20 -1.21 -3.84
N GLN A 68 -1.23 -0.35 -3.54
CA GLN A 68 -0.33 -0.55 -2.41
C GLN A 68 -0.95 0.02 -1.16
N ILE A 69 -0.89 -0.73 -0.06
CA ILE A 69 -1.38 -0.32 1.24
C ILE A 69 -0.22 -0.47 2.24
N SER A 70 0.11 0.61 2.96
CA SER A 70 1.04 0.58 4.09
C SER A 70 0.28 1.02 5.35
N CYS A 71 0.22 0.13 6.34
CA CYS A 71 -0.43 0.41 7.62
C CYS A 71 0.64 0.75 8.65
N ARG A 72 0.59 1.97 9.21
CA ARG A 72 1.48 2.42 10.30
C ARG A 72 0.65 2.82 11.51
N ARG A 73 1.24 2.70 12.69
CA ARG A 73 0.62 3.14 13.95
C ARG A 73 1.07 4.57 14.23
N GLU A 74 0.12 5.49 14.33
CA GLU A 74 0.34 6.90 14.63
C GLU A 74 -0.54 7.29 15.83
N LEU A 75 -0.14 8.33 16.58
CA LEU A 75 -0.92 8.83 17.72
C LEU A 75 -2.02 9.82 17.31
N GLU A 76 -1.84 10.46 16.16
CA GLU A 76 -2.72 11.50 15.62
C GLU A 76 -3.41 11.00 14.35
N GLU A 77 -4.70 11.30 14.20
CA GLU A 77 -5.46 10.97 13.00
C GLU A 77 -5.41 12.14 12.01
N TYR A 78 -4.98 11.87 10.79
CA TYR A 78 -5.00 12.87 9.71
C TYR A 78 -5.27 12.21 8.35
N VAL A 79 -5.72 13.02 7.40
CA VAL A 79 -5.92 12.60 6.00
C VAL A 79 -5.10 13.53 5.11
N ALA A 80 -4.19 12.96 4.34
CA ALA A 80 -3.43 13.66 3.31
C ALA A 80 -3.74 13.05 1.94
N VAL A 81 -4.01 13.90 0.95
CA VAL A 81 -4.32 13.48 -0.42
C VAL A 81 -3.38 14.21 -1.38
N SER A 82 -2.69 13.45 -2.22
CA SER A 82 -1.75 13.97 -3.22
C SER A 82 -1.85 13.20 -4.52
N ILE A 83 -1.61 13.89 -5.64
CA ILE A 83 -1.48 13.26 -6.97
C ILE A 83 -0.01 13.33 -7.37
N ILE A 84 0.59 12.17 -7.63
CA ILE A 84 1.99 12.07 -8.08
C ILE A 84 1.97 11.71 -9.56
N SER A 85 2.42 12.64 -10.41
CA SER A 85 2.62 12.33 -11.84
C SER A 85 3.87 11.48 -12.01
N GLN A 86 3.82 10.45 -12.84
CA GLN A 86 5.03 9.77 -13.28
C GLN A 86 5.85 10.73 -14.15
N GLN A 87 7.14 10.86 -13.87
CA GLN A 87 8.07 11.59 -14.74
C GLN A 87 8.33 10.73 -15.98
N GLY A 88 7.95 11.23 -17.17
CA GLY A 88 8.20 10.56 -18.46
C GLY A 88 6.97 10.05 -19.22
N ALA A 89 5.74 10.39 -18.80
CA ALA A 89 4.52 10.00 -19.52
C ALA A 89 4.32 10.70 -20.90
N ASP A 90 5.12 11.71 -21.22
CA ASP A 90 5.05 12.45 -22.49
C ASP A 90 5.76 11.76 -23.68
N ALA A 91 6.27 10.54 -23.49
CA ALA A 91 7.01 9.79 -24.53
C ALA A 91 6.23 8.60 -25.10
N ALA A 92 4.90 8.65 -25.14
CA ALA A 92 4.11 7.74 -25.97
C ALA A 92 4.20 8.21 -27.43
N THR A 93 5.28 7.82 -28.11
CA THR A 93 5.38 7.86 -29.57
C THR A 93 4.25 7.01 -30.16
N GLU A 94 3.47 7.61 -31.05
CA GLU A 94 2.49 6.92 -31.89
C GLU A 94 3.20 5.90 -32.80
N ASP A 95 2.78 4.63 -32.76
CA ASP A 95 2.90 3.67 -33.87
C ASP A 95 1.81 2.59 -33.75
#